data_AF-A0A0L0CFC2-F1
#
_entry.id   AF-A0A0L0CFC2-F1
#
_cell.length_a   1.000
_cell.length_b   1.000
_cell.length_c   1.000
_cell.angle_alpha   90.00
_cell.angle_beta   90.00
_cell.angle_gamma   90.00
#
_symmetry.space_group_name_H-M   'P 1'
#
loop_
_entity.id
_entity.type
_entity.pdbx_description
1 polymer ?
#
loop_
_entity_poly.entity_id
_entity_poly.type
_entity_poly.pdbx_seq_one_letter_code
_entity_poly.pdbx_strand_id
1 'polypeptide(L)'
;MDFSVNPFKRPMNTLQKQWYRILIARKVGISTQNEPLQPLEDTYQTKCRKRYKQAFHCYNQQFRKEIKQLEAMQPSAIDAMRVHRTFAITTLWLPLHSKREINLTLEQLENVLSVKERRRLQHILKYGIGAK
;
A
#
# COMPACT_ATOMS: atom_id res chain seq x y z
N MET A 1 35.49 16.47 -10.82
CA MET A 1 34.69 15.45 -11.54
C MET A 1 33.31 16.03 -11.74
N ASP A 2 32.96 16.41 -12.96
CA ASP A 2 31.68 17.03 -13.28
C ASP A 2 30.57 15.97 -13.32
N PHE A 3 29.65 16.02 -12.36
CA PHE A 3 28.47 15.14 -12.29
C PHE A 3 27.30 15.62 -13.18
N SER A 4 27.51 16.58 -14.07
CA SER A 4 26.43 17.23 -14.84
C SER A 4 26.03 16.48 -16.12
N VAL A 5 26.85 15.52 -16.60
CA VAL A 5 26.59 14.81 -17.85
C VAL A 5 26.26 13.35 -17.57
N ASN A 6 24.96 13.06 -17.55
CA ASN A 6 24.46 11.69 -17.36
C ASN A 6 24.87 10.81 -18.57
N PRO A 7 25.72 9.77 -18.38
CA PRO A 7 26.34 9.00 -19.46
C PRO A 7 25.36 8.13 -20.26
N PHE A 8 24.09 8.04 -19.82
CA PHE A 8 23.04 7.28 -20.50
C PHE A 8 22.10 8.14 -21.36
N LYS A 9 22.31 9.46 -21.43
CA LYS A 9 21.54 10.32 -22.35
C LYS A 9 22.04 10.15 -23.78
N ARG A 10 21.43 9.23 -24.54
CA ARG A 10 21.55 9.25 -26.00
C ARG A 10 20.75 10.43 -26.56
N PRO A 11 21.29 11.26 -27.45
CA PRO A 11 20.53 12.35 -28.06
C PRO A 11 19.40 11.76 -28.89
N MET A 12 18.16 11.98 -28.44
CA MET A 12 16.98 11.44 -29.10
C MET A 12 16.63 12.32 -30.30
N ASN A 13 16.44 11.71 -31.48
CA ASN A 13 16.11 12.45 -32.71
C ASN A 13 14.73 13.14 -32.55
N THR A 14 14.45 14.18 -33.35
CA THR A 14 13.24 15.00 -33.27
C THR A 14 11.96 14.16 -33.29
N LEU A 15 11.93 13.15 -34.17
CA LEU A 15 10.81 12.21 -34.32
C LEU A 15 10.62 11.32 -33.08
N GLN A 16 11.72 10.85 -32.47
CA GLN A 16 11.67 10.05 -31.26
C GLN A 16 11.20 10.88 -30.05
N LYS A 17 11.58 12.16 -29.96
CA LYS A 17 11.05 13.10 -28.95
C LYS A 17 9.54 13.28 -29.08
N GLN A 18 9.03 13.36 -30.31
CA GLN A 18 7.59 13.49 -30.57
C GLN A 18 6.82 12.24 -30.11
N TRP A 19 7.29 11.04 -30.46
CA TRP A 19 6.68 9.80 -30.00
C TRP A 19 6.74 9.62 -28.48
N TYR A 20 7.86 9.98 -27.86
CA TYR A 20 8.02 9.91 -26.40
C TYR A 20 7.05 10.87 -25.67
N ARG A 21 6.80 12.07 -26.21
CA ARG A 21 5.79 13.00 -25.68
C ARG A 21 4.37 12.43 -25.78
N ILE A 22 4.02 11.80 -26.89
CA ILE A 22 2.71 11.15 -27.08
C ILE A 22 2.54 9.98 -26.10
N LEU A 23 3.59 9.16 -25.92
CA LEU A 23 3.59 8.05 -24.99
C LEU A 23 3.45 8.51 -23.53
N ILE A 24 4.13 9.59 -23.14
CA ILE A 24 3.94 10.20 -21.82
C ILE A 24 2.52 10.74 -21.68
N ALA A 25 2.00 11.47 -22.65
CA ALA A 25 0.64 12.03 -22.58
C ALA A 25 -0.42 10.93 -22.39
N ARG A 26 -0.25 9.80 -23.09
CA ARG A 26 -1.12 8.62 -22.97
C ARG A 26 -0.95 7.88 -21.64
N LYS A 27 0.29 7.78 -21.12
CA LYS A 27 0.60 7.12 -19.84
C LYS A 27 0.19 7.96 -18.63
N VAL A 28 0.24 9.29 -18.74
CA VAL A 28 -0.19 10.25 -17.72
C VAL A 28 -1.72 10.45 -17.75
N GLY A 29 -2.42 9.88 -18.73
CA GLY A 29 -3.88 9.94 -18.78
C GLY A 29 -4.42 11.35 -18.98
N ILE A 30 -3.71 12.20 -19.72
CA ILE A 30 -4.22 13.52 -20.11
C ILE A 30 -5.21 13.28 -21.25
N SER A 31 -6.45 12.92 -20.87
CA SER A 31 -7.61 13.05 -21.74
C SER A 31 -7.73 14.51 -22.16
N THR A 32 -7.81 14.78 -23.46
CA THR A 32 -8.25 16.08 -23.97
C THR A 32 -9.77 16.22 -23.76
N GLN A 33 -10.17 16.32 -22.50
CA GLN A 33 -11.48 16.83 -22.12
C GLN A 33 -11.24 18.06 -21.25
N ASN A 34 -11.20 19.21 -21.92
CA ASN A 34 -11.42 20.51 -21.28
C ASN A 34 -12.93 20.67 -21.03
N GLU A 35 -13.56 19.72 -20.32
CA GLU A 35 -14.75 20.09 -19.57
C GLU A 35 -14.24 20.72 -18.27
N PRO A 36 -14.76 21.89 -17.86
CA PRO A 36 -14.51 22.33 -16.49
C PRO A 36 -14.99 21.21 -15.59
N LEU A 37 -14.07 20.63 -14.80
CA LEU A 37 -14.43 19.75 -13.69
C LEU A 37 -15.49 20.49 -12.89
N GLN A 38 -16.76 20.15 -13.11
CA GLN A 38 -17.82 20.63 -12.23
C GLN A 38 -17.36 20.27 -10.83
N PRO A 39 -17.47 21.19 -9.84
CA PRO A 39 -17.15 20.83 -8.47
C PRO A 39 -17.99 19.61 -8.17
N LEU A 40 -17.33 18.44 -8.05
CA LEU A 40 -18.01 17.20 -7.70
C LEU A 40 -18.59 17.49 -6.33
N GLU A 41 -19.87 17.85 -6.28
CA GLU A 41 -20.54 18.23 -5.06
C GLU A 41 -20.30 17.09 -4.07
N ASP A 42 -19.56 17.40 -3.00
CA ASP A 42 -19.16 16.42 -2.02
C ASP A 42 -20.45 15.91 -1.35
N THR A 43 -20.96 14.80 -1.87
CA THR A 43 -22.15 14.13 -1.38
C THR A 43 -21.93 13.79 0.09
N TYR A 44 -22.99 13.70 0.88
CA TYR A 44 -22.84 13.37 2.30
C TYR A 44 -22.05 12.07 2.51
N GLN A 45 -22.23 11.10 1.61
CA GLN A 45 -21.47 9.84 1.58
C GLN A 45 -19.96 10.05 1.40
N THR A 46 -19.51 10.96 0.52
CA THR A 46 -18.08 11.23 0.32
C THR A 46 -17.48 11.92 1.55
N LYS A 47 -18.21 12.87 2.15
CA LYS A 47 -17.84 13.55 3.40
C LYS A 47 -17.69 12.56 4.55
N CYS A 48 -18.67 11.67 4.75
CA CYS A 48 -18.61 10.60 5.76
C CYS A 48 -17.43 9.66 5.54
N ARG A 49 -17.20 9.23 4.30
CA ARG A 49 -16.05 8.37 3.97
C ARG A 49 -14.71 9.04 4.27
N LYS A 50 -14.57 10.34 3.95
CA LYS A 50 -13.38 11.14 4.28
C LYS A 50 -13.18 11.23 5.80
N ARG A 51 -14.22 11.56 6.55
CA ARG A 51 -14.18 11.62 8.03
C ARG A 51 -13.82 10.29 8.65
N TYR A 52 -14.44 9.20 8.20
CA TYR A 52 -14.14 7.86 8.66
C TYR A 52 -12.68 7.49 8.40
N LYS A 53 -12.18 7.76 7.19
CA LYS A 53 -10.78 7.51 6.83
C LYS A 53 -9.82 8.31 7.71
N GLN A 54 -10.12 9.59 7.98
CA GLN A 54 -9.32 10.41 8.87
C GLN A 54 -9.31 9.86 10.30
N ALA A 55 -10.49 9.56 10.85
CA ALA A 55 -10.62 8.97 12.19
C ALA A 55 -9.87 7.64 12.30
N PHE A 56 -9.96 6.78 11.28
CA PHE A 56 -9.21 5.53 11.19
C PHE A 56 -7.70 5.75 11.22
N HIS A 57 -7.18 6.74 10.49
CA HIS A 57 -5.75 7.06 10.52
C HIS A 57 -5.31 7.59 11.88
N CYS A 58 -6.07 8.51 12.49
CA CYS A 58 -5.77 9.05 13.82
C CYS A 58 -5.78 7.94 14.88
N TYR A 59 -6.80 7.07 14.86
CA TYR A 59 -6.91 5.93 15.77
C TYR A 59 -5.69 5.00 15.63
N ASN A 60 -5.35 4.58 14.41
CA ASN A 60 -4.22 3.68 14.19
C ASN A 60 -2.88 4.32 14.57
N GLN A 61 -2.72 5.62 14.36
CA GLN A 61 -1.54 6.35 14.79
C GLN A 61 -1.41 6.33 16.31
N GLN A 62 -2.50 6.63 17.01
CA GLN A 62 -2.53 6.63 18.48
C GLN A 62 -2.28 5.22 19.03
N PHE A 63 -2.99 4.22 18.51
CA PHE A 63 -2.83 2.81 18.86
C PHE A 63 -1.37 2.35 18.74
N ARG A 64 -0.69 2.68 17.63
CA ARG A 64 0.74 2.34 17.44
C ARG A 64 1.65 3.03 18.45
N LYS A 65 1.32 4.24 18.91
CA LYS A 65 2.09 4.93 19.95
C LYS A 65 1.91 4.24 21.30
N GLU A 66 0.68 3.93 21.65
CA GLU A 66 0.34 3.27 22.92
C GLU A 66 0.97 1.87 23.03
N ILE A 67 0.91 1.07 21.96
CA ILE A 67 1.57 -0.25 21.94
C ILE A 67 3.08 -0.14 22.16
N LYS A 68 3.75 0.82 21.51
CA LYS A 68 5.19 1.03 21.72
C LYS A 68 5.52 1.44 23.15
N GLN A 69 4.69 2.29 23.75
CA GLN A 69 4.85 2.67 25.16
C GLN A 69 4.66 1.47 26.07
N LEU A 70 3.63 0.66 25.82
CA LEU A 70 3.31 -0.52 26.60
C LEU A 70 4.40 -1.60 26.51
N GLU A 71 5.02 -1.77 25.35
CA GLU A 71 6.21 -2.62 25.16
C GLU A 71 7.42 -2.09 25.94
N ALA A 72 7.66 -0.77 25.90
CA ALA A 72 8.77 -0.14 26.60
C ALA A 72 8.60 -0.15 28.14
N MET A 73 7.36 -0.23 28.63
CA MET A 73 7.05 -0.34 30.06
C MET A 73 7.29 -1.73 30.64
N GLN A 74 7.58 -2.75 29.81
CA GLN A 74 7.81 -4.10 30.32
C GLN A 74 9.14 -4.19 31.08
N PRO A 75 9.20 -4.97 32.18
CA PRO A 75 10.38 -5.05 33.04
C PRO A 75 11.57 -5.75 32.37
N SER A 76 11.31 -6.55 31.33
CA SER A 76 12.34 -7.31 30.63
C SER A 76 12.06 -7.37 29.12
N ALA A 77 13.11 -7.61 28.34
CA ALA A 77 13.00 -7.77 26.89
C ALA A 77 12.15 -8.99 26.49
N ILE A 78 12.14 -10.05 27.31
CA ILE A 78 11.33 -11.25 27.04
C ILE A 78 9.84 -10.97 27.26
N ASP A 79 9.49 -10.15 28.27
CA ASP A 79 8.12 -9.76 28.54
C ASP A 79 7.60 -8.79 27.46
N ALA A 80 8.43 -7.83 27.04
CA ALA A 80 8.15 -6.98 25.88
C ALA A 80 7.84 -7.80 24.62
N MET A 81 8.65 -8.83 24.34
CA MET A 81 8.43 -9.73 23.19
C MET A 81 7.11 -10.50 23.30
N ARG A 82 6.79 -11.05 24.49
CA ARG A 82 5.55 -11.80 24.72
C ARG A 82 4.32 -10.92 24.53
N VAL A 83 4.37 -9.70 25.04
CA VAL A 83 3.32 -8.69 24.89
C VAL A 83 3.14 -8.31 23.42
N HIS A 84 4.22 -7.98 22.72
CA HIS A 84 4.19 -7.69 21.28
C HIS A 84 3.55 -8.84 20.48
N ARG A 85 3.99 -10.08 20.73
CA ARG A 85 3.46 -11.27 20.04
C ARG A 85 1.98 -11.50 20.35
N THR A 86 1.57 -11.33 21.60
CA THR A 86 0.17 -11.51 22.00
C THR A 86 -0.72 -10.48 21.31
N PHE A 87 -0.35 -9.20 21.37
CA PHE A 87 -1.07 -8.13 20.68
C PHE A 87 -1.11 -8.32 19.15
N ALA A 88 -0.02 -8.80 18.57
CA ALA A 88 0.04 -9.14 17.15
C ALA A 88 -1.04 -10.17 16.79
N ILE A 89 -1.19 -11.23 17.58
CA ILE A 89 -2.13 -12.33 17.30
C ILE A 89 -3.58 -11.98 17.66
N THR A 90 -3.82 -11.23 18.74
CA THR A 90 -5.19 -11.01 19.24
C THR A 90 -5.83 -9.74 18.70
N THR A 91 -5.02 -8.71 18.41
CA THR A 91 -5.52 -7.35 18.17
C THR A 91 -5.15 -6.83 16.78
N LEU A 92 -3.88 -6.97 16.37
CA LEU A 92 -3.41 -6.52 15.05
C LEU A 92 -3.76 -7.51 13.93
N TRP A 93 -3.90 -8.78 14.28
CA TRP A 93 -4.17 -9.87 13.35
C TRP A 93 -5.34 -10.70 13.88
N LEU A 94 -6.51 -10.07 13.97
CA LEU A 94 -7.73 -10.78 14.40
C LEU A 94 -7.86 -12.10 13.62
N PRO A 95 -8.00 -13.25 14.29
CA PRO A 95 -8.07 -14.57 13.66
C PRO A 95 -9.37 -14.82 12.87
N LEU A 96 -10.11 -13.76 12.55
CA LEU A 96 -11.43 -13.82 11.94
C LEU A 96 -11.50 -12.82 10.78
N HIS A 97 -10.56 -12.90 9.85
CA HIS A 97 -10.83 -12.29 8.55
C HIS A 97 -12.10 -12.93 8.00
N SER A 98 -13.12 -12.10 7.74
CA SER A 98 -14.27 -12.58 6.99
C SER A 98 -13.78 -13.07 5.63
N LYS A 99 -14.43 -14.07 5.03
CA LYS A 99 -14.08 -14.53 3.66
C LYS A 99 -13.96 -13.35 2.69
N ARG A 100 -14.77 -12.32 2.89
CA ARG A 100 -14.72 -11.07 2.15
C ARG A 100 -13.41 -10.30 2.32
N GLU A 101 -12.91 -10.16 3.55
CA GLU A 101 -11.63 -9.48 3.82
C GLU A 101 -10.44 -10.26 3.28
N ILE A 102 -10.49 -11.60 3.35
CA ILE A 102 -9.47 -12.46 2.74
C ILE A 102 -9.45 -12.24 1.23
N ASN A 103 -10.61 -12.26 0.57
CA ASN A 103 -10.68 -12.05 -0.87
C ASN A 103 -10.20 -10.65 -1.27
N LEU A 104 -10.62 -9.61 -0.54
CA LEU A 104 -10.15 -8.23 -0.79
C LEU A 104 -8.63 -8.09 -0.63
N THR A 105 -8.04 -8.72 0.39
CA THR A 105 -6.59 -8.68 0.59
C THR A 105 -5.86 -9.47 -0.49
N LEU A 106 -6.37 -10.62 -0.92
CA LEU A 106 -5.81 -11.39 -2.04
C LEU A 106 -5.86 -10.59 -3.35
N GLU A 107 -6.99 -9.97 -3.69
CA GLU A 107 -7.14 -9.12 -4.87
C GLU A 107 -6.16 -7.93 -4.85
N GLN A 108 -5.97 -7.30 -3.69
CA GLN A 108 -4.98 -6.22 -3.54
C GLN A 108 -3.55 -6.73 -3.71
N LEU A 109 -3.22 -7.87 -3.09
CA LEU A 109 -1.89 -8.47 -3.17
C LEU A 109 -1.54 -8.92 -4.59
N GLU A 110 -2.50 -9.41 -5.37
CA GLU A 110 -2.26 -9.77 -6.77
C GLU A 110 -1.73 -8.61 -7.60
N ASN A 111 -2.13 -7.37 -7.30
CA ASN A 111 -1.69 -6.17 -8.01
C ASN A 111 -0.31 -5.66 -7.57
N VAL A 112 0.14 -6.00 -6.36
CA VAL A 112 1.36 -5.46 -5.75
C VAL A 112 2.53 -6.46 -5.81
N LEU A 113 2.25 -7.76 -5.74
CA LEU A 113 3.28 -8.80 -5.65
C LEU A 113 3.99 -9.06 -6.97
N SER A 114 5.31 -9.28 -6.90
CA SER A 114 6.07 -9.81 -8.03
C SER A 114 5.68 -11.26 -8.34
N VAL A 115 6.06 -11.74 -9.53
CA VAL A 115 5.77 -13.12 -9.98
C VAL A 115 6.30 -14.17 -9.00
N LYS A 116 7.48 -13.95 -8.41
CA LYS A 116 8.10 -14.86 -7.43
C LYS A 116 7.30 -14.91 -6.14
N GLU A 117 6.87 -13.75 -5.65
CA GLU A 117 6.11 -13.64 -4.40
C GLU A 117 4.70 -14.20 -4.56
N ARG A 118 4.08 -14.00 -5.72
CA ARG A 118 2.77 -14.58 -6.04
C ARG A 118 2.80 -16.12 -6.04
N ARG A 119 3.83 -16.73 -6.64
CA ARG A 119 4.03 -18.19 -6.59
C ARG A 119 4.20 -18.70 -5.17
N ARG A 120 4.99 -17.99 -4.35
CA ARG A 120 5.17 -18.32 -2.93
C ARG A 120 3.85 -18.22 -2.16
N LEU A 121 3.06 -17.18 -2.40
CA LEU A 121 1.74 -17.02 -1.78
C LEU A 121 0.80 -18.18 -2.17
N GLN A 122 0.71 -18.52 -3.45
CA GLN A 122 -0.09 -19.67 -3.92
C GLN A 122 0.34 -20.99 -3.27
N HIS A 123 1.64 -21.21 -3.11
CA HIS A 123 2.17 -22.38 -2.41
C HIS A 123 1.75 -22.41 -0.94
N ILE A 124 1.86 -21.28 -0.22
CA ILE A 124 1.46 -21.17 1.18
C ILE A 124 -0.06 -21.40 1.33
N LEU A 125 -0.87 -20.84 0.42
CA LEU A 125 -2.32 -21.03 0.44
C LEU A 125 -2.72 -22.48 0.17
N LYS A 126 -2.00 -23.18 -0.70
CA LYS A 126 -2.33 -24.55 -1.09
C LYS A 126 -1.84 -25.61 -0.09
N TYR A 127 -0.66 -25.41 0.49
CA TYR A 127 0.01 -26.45 1.29
C TYR A 127 0.32 -26.02 2.74
N GLY A 128 0.08 -24.76 3.10
CA GLY A 128 0.45 -24.23 4.41
C GLY A 128 1.94 -23.87 4.53
N ILE A 129 2.32 -23.27 5.66
CA ILE A 129 3.71 -22.91 5.95
C ILE A 129 4.46 -24.19 6.35
N GLY A 130 5.49 -24.57 5.59
CA GLY A 130 6.40 -25.67 5.95
C GLY A 130 6.12 -27.02 5.29
N ALA A 131 5.09 -27.13 4.45
CA ALA A 131 4.93 -28.30 3.60
C ALA A 131 6.03 -28.32 2.52
N LYS A 132 6.81 -29.39 2.50
CA LYS A 132 7.74 -29.72 1.41
C LYS A 132 7.04 -30.59 0.38
#